data_AF-A0A957V8A9-F1
#
_entry.id   AF-A0A957V8A9-F1
#
_cell.length_a   1.000
_cell.length_b   1.000
_cell.length_c   1.000
_cell.angle_alpha   90.00
_cell.angle_beta   90.00
_cell.angle_gamma   90.00
#
_symmetry.space_group_name_H-M   'P 1'
#
loop_
_entity.id
_entity.type
_entity.pdbx_description
1 polymer ?
#
loop_
_entity_poly.entity_id
_entity_poly.type
_entity_poly.pdbx_seq_one_letter_code
_entity_poly.pdbx_strand_id
1 'polypeptide(L)'
;MSEHESQSPDHEAPQPAPDASPDATPEPQHPVDAARIKVMATELKEPNIWLIRSIAGMLGMEAVEGLFQRTLEIEAAGGMMTKEGDRRRTTGGVFFLLARDQMTSRQRRKVFGLPPRPLNTKKERKPPPPPKPPKPKPAAIDLAQAVALLKATLSVDPQKRGIAVMKTTIIGRPKQIKKLGECTLVVLGQKAPPAMPKGLPPVPDTSKATIAVFIANKQWEKAEAALKADEKDEIIVEGYPVNDPKNQLTGIWAQSCTTKGIQRAKRAAEGGSK
;
A
#
# COMPACT_ATOMS: atom_id res chain seq x y z
N MET A 1 9.46 -11.42 -68.49
CA MET A 1 9.44 -10.53 -69.66
C MET A 1 7.99 -10.10 -69.84
N SER A 2 7.56 -8.87 -69.65
CA SER A 2 8.17 -7.57 -69.34
C SER A 2 6.98 -6.73 -68.81
N GLU A 3 7.06 -6.02 -67.69
CA GLU A 3 7.57 -4.64 -67.59
C GLU A 3 7.13 -3.73 -68.76
N HIS A 4 6.11 -2.91 -68.51
CA HIS A 4 6.14 -1.42 -68.53
C HIS A 4 4.69 -0.93 -68.33
N GLU A 5 4.29 -0.30 -67.24
CA GLU A 5 4.73 0.98 -66.63
C GLU A 5 4.14 2.21 -67.33
N SER A 6 3.72 3.16 -66.47
CA SER A 6 3.58 4.60 -66.69
C SER A 6 2.28 5.13 -67.31
N GLN A 7 1.43 5.73 -66.46
CA GLN A 7 1.50 7.19 -66.31
C GLN A 7 0.83 7.71 -65.03
N SER A 8 1.48 8.76 -64.52
CA SER A 8 1.39 9.38 -63.20
C SER A 8 0.18 10.31 -63.00
N PRO A 9 -0.05 10.77 -61.75
CA PRO A 9 -1.21 11.53 -61.33
C PRO A 9 -0.94 13.04 -61.26
N ASP A 10 -1.94 13.86 -61.55
CA ASP A 10 -1.97 15.29 -61.21
C ASP A 10 -3.36 15.60 -60.61
N HIS A 11 -3.45 15.86 -59.31
CA HIS A 11 -3.26 17.17 -58.66
C HIS A 11 -4.58 17.96 -58.61
N GLU A 12 -5.35 17.73 -57.55
CA GLU A 12 -6.15 18.80 -56.96
C GLU A 12 -6.09 18.69 -55.44
N ALA A 13 -5.28 19.57 -54.84
CA ALA A 13 -5.15 19.71 -53.40
C ALA A 13 -6.36 20.47 -52.84
N PRO A 14 -6.85 20.11 -51.64
CA PRO A 14 -7.99 20.77 -51.01
C PRO A 14 -7.54 22.00 -50.19
N GLN A 15 -8.28 23.10 -50.29
CA GLN A 15 -8.24 24.23 -49.35
C GLN A 15 -9.65 24.85 -49.20
N PRO A 16 -9.92 25.63 -48.14
CA PRO A 16 -9.93 25.24 -46.73
C PRO A 16 -11.32 25.50 -46.09
N ALA A 17 -11.48 25.04 -44.85
CA ALA A 17 -12.69 25.17 -44.03
C ALA A 17 -13.18 26.61 -43.83
N PRO A 18 -14.47 26.78 -43.46
CA PRO A 18 -14.86 27.76 -42.46
C PRO A 18 -15.27 27.07 -41.16
N ASP A 19 -14.66 27.54 -40.07
CA ASP A 19 -15.07 27.36 -38.69
C ASP A 19 -16.57 27.62 -38.47
N ALA A 20 -17.25 26.69 -37.80
CA ALA A 20 -18.42 26.96 -36.98
C ALA A 20 -18.66 25.80 -35.97
N SER A 21 -17.98 25.92 -34.82
CA SER A 21 -18.35 25.49 -33.47
C SER A 21 -19.24 24.25 -33.25
N PRO A 22 -18.72 23.21 -32.57
CA PRO A 22 -19.52 22.18 -31.92
C PRO A 22 -19.66 22.53 -30.43
N ASP A 23 -20.71 23.25 -30.05
CA ASP A 23 -21.10 23.34 -28.63
C ASP A 23 -22.60 23.10 -28.49
N ALA A 24 -22.96 21.81 -28.51
CA ALA A 24 -24.20 21.32 -27.94
C ALA A 24 -23.84 20.43 -26.76
N THR A 25 -23.49 21.08 -25.64
CA THR A 25 -23.43 20.45 -24.33
C THR A 25 -24.83 19.89 -24.00
N PRO A 26 -25.01 18.58 -23.74
CA PRO A 26 -26.33 18.07 -23.37
C PRO A 26 -26.71 18.59 -21.97
N GLU A 27 -27.79 19.37 -21.92
CA GLU A 27 -28.45 19.84 -20.70
C GLU A 27 -28.89 18.65 -19.79
N PRO A 28 -29.02 18.85 -18.48
CA PRO A 28 -29.41 17.77 -17.54
C PRO A 28 -30.85 17.28 -17.79
N GLN A 29 -30.98 16.11 -18.43
CA GLN A 29 -32.23 15.56 -19.00
C GLN A 29 -33.23 14.90 -18.03
N HIS A 30 -33.21 15.13 -16.71
CA HIS A 30 -34.22 14.53 -15.83
C HIS A 30 -34.74 15.51 -14.78
N PRO A 31 -36.06 15.79 -14.72
CA PRO A 31 -36.64 16.62 -13.68
C PRO A 31 -36.50 15.91 -12.34
N VAL A 32 -35.79 16.54 -11.41
CA VAL A 32 -35.49 15.99 -10.10
C VAL A 32 -36.55 16.44 -9.10
N ASP A 33 -37.40 15.52 -8.65
CA ASP A 33 -38.43 15.80 -7.62
C ASP A 33 -37.78 15.89 -6.24
N ALA A 34 -37.58 17.11 -5.77
CA ALA A 34 -36.93 17.40 -4.50
C ALA A 34 -37.76 16.95 -3.28
N ALA A 35 -39.09 16.83 -3.40
CA ALA A 35 -39.93 16.34 -2.30
C ALA A 35 -39.74 14.83 -2.11
N ARG A 36 -39.72 14.07 -3.22
CA ARG A 36 -39.48 12.62 -3.20
C ARG A 36 -38.10 12.26 -2.68
N ILE A 37 -37.06 13.01 -3.06
CA ILE A 37 -35.70 12.79 -2.55
C ILE A 37 -35.59 12.99 -1.05
N LYS A 38 -36.34 13.95 -0.48
CA LYS A 38 -36.36 14.14 0.98
C LYS A 38 -36.95 12.94 1.70
N VAL A 39 -38.04 12.38 1.17
CA VAL A 39 -38.66 11.16 1.71
C VAL A 39 -37.67 9.99 1.68
N MET A 40 -37.01 9.76 0.55
CA MET A 40 -35.99 8.70 0.42
C MET A 40 -34.81 8.92 1.37
N ALA A 41 -34.33 10.16 1.53
CA ALA A 41 -33.23 10.46 2.42
C ALA A 41 -33.58 10.19 3.89
N THR A 42 -34.81 10.51 4.30
CA THR A 42 -35.33 10.19 5.63
C THR A 42 -35.39 8.68 5.85
N GLU A 43 -35.93 7.93 4.90
CA GLU A 43 -36.08 6.47 5.02
C GLU A 43 -34.72 5.75 4.99
N LEU A 44 -33.80 6.18 4.13
CA LEU A 44 -32.43 5.64 4.05
C LEU A 44 -31.54 6.05 5.24
N LYS A 45 -32.05 6.90 6.16
CA LYS A 45 -31.31 7.55 7.25
C LYS A 45 -30.03 8.24 6.75
N GLU A 46 -30.12 8.87 5.58
CA GLU A 46 -28.98 9.45 4.89
C GLU A 46 -28.92 10.97 5.11
N PRO A 47 -27.91 11.49 5.82
CA PRO A 47 -27.78 12.94 6.04
C PRO A 47 -27.43 13.71 4.76
N ASN A 48 -26.85 13.06 3.74
CA ASN A 48 -26.41 13.71 2.52
C ASN A 48 -27.47 13.66 1.40
N ILE A 49 -28.52 14.47 1.55
CA ILE A 49 -29.61 14.63 0.55
C ILE A 49 -29.07 15.04 -0.83
N TRP A 50 -27.98 15.82 -0.86
CA TRP A 50 -27.34 16.27 -2.10
C TRP A 50 -26.78 15.10 -2.93
N LEU A 51 -26.29 14.05 -2.27
CA LEU A 51 -25.74 12.89 -2.96
C LEU A 51 -26.84 12.09 -3.67
N ILE A 52 -27.99 11.89 -3.02
CA ILE A 52 -29.17 11.24 -3.63
C ILE A 52 -29.69 12.08 -4.80
N ARG A 53 -29.74 13.40 -4.65
CA ARG A 53 -30.10 14.33 -5.75
C ARG A 53 -29.13 14.24 -6.93
N SER A 54 -27.85 14.08 -6.66
CA SER A 54 -26.81 13.97 -7.70
C SER A 54 -26.89 12.64 -8.46
N ILE A 55 -27.27 11.57 -7.76
CA ILE A 55 -27.57 10.26 -8.39
C ILE A 55 -28.83 10.39 -9.26
N ALA A 56 -29.89 11.01 -8.75
CA ALA A 56 -31.14 11.23 -9.50
C ALA A 56 -30.94 12.08 -10.76
N GLY A 57 -30.13 13.14 -10.68
CA GLY A 57 -29.78 13.95 -11.85
C GLY A 57 -28.91 13.22 -12.88
N MET A 58 -28.34 12.05 -12.53
CA MET A 58 -27.46 11.27 -13.40
C MET A 58 -28.12 10.03 -13.99
N LEU A 59 -28.89 9.31 -13.19
CA LEU A 59 -29.55 8.06 -13.59
C LEU A 59 -31.05 8.24 -13.90
N GLY A 60 -31.63 9.39 -13.53
CA GLY A 60 -33.07 9.62 -13.59
C GLY A 60 -33.78 9.22 -12.31
N MET A 61 -34.98 9.78 -12.10
CA MET A 61 -35.80 9.52 -10.91
C MET A 61 -36.31 8.08 -10.84
N GLU A 62 -36.74 7.50 -11.97
CA GLU A 62 -37.25 6.12 -12.01
C GLU A 62 -36.18 5.09 -11.61
N ALA A 63 -34.94 5.27 -12.11
CA ALA A 63 -33.81 4.43 -11.73
C ALA A 63 -33.50 4.55 -10.23
N VAL A 64 -33.60 5.75 -9.66
CA VAL A 64 -33.40 5.98 -8.22
C VAL A 64 -34.51 5.36 -7.38
N GLU A 65 -35.77 5.44 -7.82
CA GLU A 65 -36.90 4.78 -7.17
C GLU A 65 -36.73 3.26 -7.18
N GLY A 66 -36.31 2.68 -8.32
CA GLY A 66 -36.01 1.25 -8.41
C GLY A 66 -34.85 0.82 -7.50
N LEU A 67 -33.79 1.62 -7.40
CA LEU A 67 -32.68 1.39 -6.48
C LEU A 67 -33.11 1.47 -5.01
N PHE A 68 -33.98 2.43 -4.68
CA PHE A 68 -34.55 2.58 -3.34
C PHE A 68 -35.40 1.37 -2.96
N GLN A 69 -36.32 0.94 -3.82
CA GLN A 69 -37.14 -0.25 -3.57
C GLN A 69 -36.28 -1.52 -3.41
N ARG A 70 -35.27 -1.68 -4.27
CA ARG A 70 -34.33 -2.82 -4.17
C ARG A 70 -33.51 -2.79 -2.88
N THR A 71 -33.20 -1.60 -2.36
CA THR A 71 -32.52 -1.44 -1.08
C THR A 71 -33.39 -1.93 0.08
N LEU A 72 -34.69 -1.58 0.08
CA LEU A 72 -35.65 -2.03 1.09
C LEU A 72 -35.83 -3.55 1.07
N GLU A 73 -35.89 -4.16 -0.11
CA GLU A 73 -35.95 -5.63 -0.25
C GLU A 73 -34.72 -6.33 0.35
N ILE A 74 -33.52 -5.80 0.08
CA ILE A 74 -32.27 -6.36 0.60
C ILE A 74 -32.18 -6.18 2.12
N GLU A 75 -32.67 -5.07 2.65
CA GLU A 75 -32.74 -4.86 4.10
C GLU A 75 -33.74 -5.82 4.76
N ALA A 76 -34.93 -5.98 4.18
CA ALA A 76 -35.94 -6.93 4.65
C ALA A 76 -35.45 -8.39 4.60
N ALA A 77 -34.61 -8.74 3.61
CA ALA A 77 -33.96 -10.05 3.49
C ALA A 77 -32.77 -10.27 4.47
N GLY A 78 -32.53 -9.34 5.41
CA GLY A 78 -31.49 -9.47 6.45
C GLY A 78 -30.24 -8.61 6.23
N GLY A 79 -30.24 -7.75 5.21
CA GLY A 79 -29.17 -6.79 4.91
C GLY A 79 -27.95 -7.41 4.22
N MET A 80 -27.01 -6.55 3.81
CA MET A 80 -25.79 -6.97 3.10
C MET A 80 -24.54 -6.74 3.97
N MET A 81 -23.63 -7.71 4.04
CA MET A 81 -22.34 -7.55 4.73
C MET A 81 -21.39 -6.63 3.94
N THR A 82 -20.45 -5.97 4.64
CA THR A 82 -19.35 -5.26 3.98
C THR A 82 -18.44 -6.27 3.26
N LYS A 83 -17.70 -5.79 2.25
CA LYS A 83 -16.77 -6.63 1.46
C LYS A 83 -15.68 -7.28 2.33
N GLU A 84 -15.41 -6.70 3.49
CA GLU A 84 -14.45 -7.16 4.50
C GLU A 84 -15.09 -8.11 5.54
N GLY A 85 -16.39 -8.39 5.46
CA GLY A 85 -17.10 -9.35 6.32
C GLY A 85 -17.35 -8.91 7.77
N ASP A 86 -16.72 -7.82 8.19
CA ASP A 86 -16.67 -7.36 9.58
C ASP A 86 -17.97 -6.72 10.10
N ARG A 87 -18.77 -6.09 9.22
CA ARG A 87 -20.00 -5.39 9.63
C ARG A 87 -21.11 -5.45 8.59
N ARG A 88 -22.36 -5.36 9.05
CA ARG A 88 -23.52 -5.12 8.17
C ARG A 88 -23.44 -3.71 7.59
N ARG A 89 -23.73 -3.58 6.29
CA ARG A 89 -23.90 -2.27 5.65
C ARG A 89 -25.16 -1.61 6.19
N THR A 90 -25.12 -0.29 6.36
CA THR A 90 -26.32 0.51 6.63
C THR A 90 -27.20 0.57 5.38
N THR A 91 -28.49 0.86 5.55
CA THR A 91 -29.46 0.99 4.45
C THR A 91 -28.97 1.97 3.37
N GLY A 92 -28.53 3.17 3.75
CA GLY A 92 -27.89 4.11 2.82
C GLY A 92 -26.62 3.56 2.15
N GLY A 93 -25.81 2.78 2.88
CA GLY A 93 -24.62 2.13 2.33
C GLY A 93 -24.90 1.03 1.31
N VAL A 94 -26.07 0.38 1.40
CA VAL A 94 -26.56 -0.57 0.37
C VAL A 94 -27.07 0.20 -0.85
N PHE A 95 -27.86 1.25 -0.64
CA PHE A 95 -28.34 2.12 -1.72
C PHE A 95 -27.19 2.69 -2.59
N PHE A 96 -26.16 3.25 -1.96
CA PHE A 96 -25.02 3.80 -2.70
C PHE A 96 -24.16 2.74 -3.40
N LEU A 97 -24.13 1.51 -2.87
CA LEU A 97 -23.45 0.41 -3.55
C LEU A 97 -24.19 0.06 -4.85
N LEU A 98 -25.51 -0.13 -4.78
CA LEU A 98 -26.33 -0.43 -5.95
C LEU A 98 -26.29 0.71 -6.99
N ALA A 99 -26.38 1.96 -6.53
CA ALA A 99 -26.26 3.13 -7.40
C ALA A 99 -24.90 3.20 -8.09
N ARG A 100 -23.82 2.85 -7.38
CA ARG A 100 -22.48 2.81 -7.95
C ARG A 100 -22.37 1.73 -9.03
N ASP A 101 -22.96 0.56 -8.83
CA ASP A 101 -22.89 -0.55 -9.79
C ASP A 101 -23.59 -0.21 -11.12
N GLN A 102 -24.65 0.60 -11.10
CA GLN A 102 -25.32 1.09 -12.33
C GLN A 102 -24.63 2.27 -13.02
N MET A 103 -23.57 2.84 -12.44
CA MET A 103 -22.84 3.97 -13.02
C MET A 103 -21.53 3.56 -13.70
N THR A 104 -21.21 4.19 -14.83
CA THR A 104 -19.88 4.13 -15.45
C THR A 104 -18.80 4.80 -14.59
N SER A 105 -17.53 4.49 -14.82
CA SER A 105 -16.40 5.12 -14.09
C SER A 105 -16.40 6.65 -14.13
N ARG A 106 -16.84 7.24 -15.26
CA ARG A 106 -16.95 8.71 -15.42
C ARG A 106 -18.11 9.29 -14.60
N GLN A 107 -19.25 8.62 -14.62
CA GLN A 107 -20.43 8.96 -13.81
C GLN A 107 -20.13 8.85 -12.30
N ARG A 108 -19.50 7.74 -11.88
CA ARG A 108 -19.02 7.54 -10.50
C ARG A 108 -18.11 8.67 -10.05
N ARG A 109 -17.19 9.14 -10.90
CA ARG A 109 -16.29 10.24 -10.55
C ARG A 109 -17.00 11.59 -10.43
N LYS A 110 -18.10 11.78 -11.16
CA LYS A 110 -18.91 13.01 -11.12
C LYS A 110 -19.85 13.06 -9.89
N VAL A 111 -20.33 11.90 -9.42
CA VAL A 111 -21.24 11.79 -8.25
C VAL A 111 -20.50 11.53 -6.94
N PHE A 112 -19.54 10.59 -6.94
CA PHE A 112 -18.80 10.12 -5.75
C PHE A 112 -17.33 10.57 -5.72
N GLY A 113 -16.85 11.30 -6.74
CA GLY A 113 -15.50 11.85 -6.72
C GLY A 113 -15.38 12.90 -5.61
N LEU A 114 -14.23 12.91 -4.93
CA LEU A 114 -13.88 13.99 -3.98
C LEU A 114 -14.17 15.35 -4.63
N PRO A 115 -14.67 16.35 -3.87
CA PRO A 115 -14.89 17.68 -4.42
C PRO A 115 -13.63 18.12 -5.15
N PRO A 116 -13.73 18.68 -6.37
CA PRO A 116 -12.57 19.26 -7.03
C PRO A 116 -11.95 20.22 -6.02
N ARG A 117 -10.68 19.96 -5.66
CA ARG A 117 -9.89 20.89 -4.87
C ARG A 117 -10.06 22.23 -5.56
N PRO A 118 -10.56 23.29 -4.88
CA PRO A 118 -10.88 24.52 -5.57
C PRO A 118 -9.66 24.95 -6.36
N LEU A 119 -9.79 24.96 -7.70
CA LEU A 119 -8.90 25.72 -8.56
C LEU A 119 -8.90 27.11 -7.94
N ASN A 120 -7.72 27.57 -7.56
CA ASN A 120 -7.46 28.80 -6.85
C ASN A 120 -7.98 29.99 -7.67
N THR A 121 -9.29 30.21 -7.69
CA THR A 121 -9.91 31.46 -8.11
C THR A 121 -9.37 32.49 -7.14
N LYS A 122 -8.68 33.51 -7.67
CA LYS A 122 -8.18 34.67 -6.94
C LYS A 122 -9.26 35.17 -5.96
N LYS A 123 -9.22 34.64 -4.74
CA LYS A 123 -9.81 35.28 -3.59
C LYS A 123 -8.91 36.49 -3.41
N GLU A 124 -9.46 37.69 -3.52
CA GLU A 124 -8.77 38.88 -3.03
C GLU A 124 -8.21 38.52 -1.66
N ARG A 125 -6.88 38.50 -1.59
CA ARG A 125 -6.18 38.12 -0.37
C ARG A 125 -6.51 39.22 0.62
N LYS A 126 -7.42 38.94 1.57
CA LYS A 126 -7.30 39.55 2.89
C LYS A 126 -5.84 39.37 3.30
N PRO A 127 -5.14 40.44 3.74
CA PRO A 127 -3.75 40.32 4.15
C PRO A 127 -3.67 39.13 5.11
N PRO A 128 -2.69 38.22 4.91
CA PRO A 128 -2.57 37.07 5.77
C PRO A 128 -2.50 37.59 7.21
N PRO A 129 -3.25 36.99 8.16
CA PRO A 129 -3.01 37.25 9.57
C PRO A 129 -1.50 37.07 9.81
N PRO A 130 -0.88 37.90 10.67
CA PRO A 130 0.55 37.84 10.90
C PRO A 130 0.96 36.39 11.17
N PRO A 131 2.08 35.92 10.59
CA PRO A 131 2.49 34.53 10.68
C PRO A 131 2.49 34.14 12.15
N LYS A 132 1.59 33.22 12.52
CA LYS A 132 1.66 32.57 13.83
C LYS A 132 3.07 32.01 13.95
N PRO A 133 3.78 32.24 15.06
CA PRO A 133 5.13 31.71 15.22
C PRO A 133 5.10 30.21 14.90
N PRO A 134 6.04 29.71 14.07
CA PRO A 134 6.06 28.30 13.72
C PRO A 134 6.09 27.50 15.01
N LYS A 135 5.12 26.58 15.18
CA LYS A 135 5.19 25.61 16.28
C LYS A 135 6.59 25.00 16.23
N PRO A 136 7.37 25.05 17.34
CA PRO A 136 8.72 24.53 17.33
C PRO A 136 8.65 23.07 16.89
N LYS A 137 9.31 22.74 15.79
CA LYS A 137 9.48 21.33 15.39
C LYS A 137 10.22 20.66 16.54
N PRO A 138 9.77 19.49 17.03
CA PRO A 138 10.54 18.73 18.00
C PRO A 138 11.97 18.56 17.48
N ALA A 139 12.96 18.89 18.30
CA ALA A 139 14.36 18.79 17.91
C ALA A 139 14.67 17.33 17.55
N ALA A 140 15.46 17.13 16.50
CA ALA A 140 15.95 15.81 16.14
C ALA A 140 16.89 15.31 17.24
N ILE A 141 16.71 14.06 17.68
CA ILE A 141 17.62 13.42 18.64
C ILE A 141 18.90 13.05 17.89
N ASP A 142 20.05 13.46 18.43
CA ASP A 142 21.36 13.10 17.88
C ASP A 142 21.78 11.67 18.27
N LEU A 143 22.89 11.18 17.69
CA LEU A 143 23.37 9.82 17.95
C LEU A 143 23.77 9.60 19.41
N ALA A 144 24.38 10.61 20.05
CA ALA A 144 24.87 10.49 21.42
C ALA A 144 23.71 10.39 22.42
N GLN A 145 22.68 11.21 22.22
CA GLN A 145 21.44 11.16 22.99
C GLN A 145 20.72 9.84 22.79
N ALA A 146 20.64 9.34 21.54
CA ALA A 146 20.03 8.04 21.26
C ALA A 146 20.76 6.89 21.99
N VAL A 147 22.09 6.88 21.98
CA VAL A 147 22.91 5.89 22.71
C VAL A 147 22.73 6.02 24.22
N ALA A 148 22.62 7.23 24.76
CA ALA A 148 22.37 7.45 26.19
C ALA A 148 20.98 6.91 26.60
N LEU A 149 19.95 7.19 25.79
CA LEU A 149 18.60 6.66 26.00
C LEU A 149 18.58 5.12 25.95
N LEU A 150 19.27 4.51 24.98
CA LEU A 150 19.40 3.05 24.90
C LEU A 150 20.05 2.47 26.16
N LYS A 151 21.12 3.08 26.67
CA LYS A 151 21.75 2.65 27.93
C LYS A 151 20.80 2.78 29.12
N ALA A 152 20.03 3.87 29.19
CA ALA A 152 19.05 4.06 30.25
C ALA A 152 17.94 2.99 30.25
N THR A 153 17.60 2.42 29.09
CA THR A 153 16.63 1.31 29.03
C THR A 153 17.09 0.05 29.75
N LEU A 154 18.40 -0.16 29.91
CA LEU A 154 18.95 -1.30 30.65
C LEU A 154 18.57 -1.28 32.13
N SER A 155 18.34 -0.09 32.69
CA SER A 155 17.94 0.12 34.08
C SER A 155 16.43 0.00 34.31
N VAL A 156 15.62 -0.24 33.27
CA VAL A 156 14.18 -0.45 33.42
C VAL A 156 13.93 -1.76 34.17
N ASP A 157 13.17 -1.71 35.26
CA ASP A 157 12.78 -2.89 36.05
C ASP A 157 12.19 -4.00 35.14
N PRO A 158 12.69 -5.25 35.20
CA PRO A 158 12.15 -6.38 34.45
C PRO A 158 10.63 -6.57 34.59
N GLN A 159 10.04 -6.26 35.76
CA GLN A 159 8.58 -6.38 35.96
C GLN A 159 7.77 -5.33 35.19
N LYS A 160 8.40 -4.22 34.79
CA LYS A 160 7.78 -3.15 33.99
C LYS A 160 7.99 -3.33 32.49
N ARG A 161 8.69 -4.39 32.07
CA ARG A 161 8.93 -4.70 30.66
C ARG A 161 7.79 -5.58 30.13
N GLY A 162 7.20 -5.19 28.99
CA GLY A 162 6.32 -6.09 28.25
C GLY A 162 7.06 -7.32 27.74
N ILE A 163 6.35 -8.42 27.52
CA ILE A 163 6.92 -9.66 26.97
C ILE A 163 6.83 -9.62 25.45
N ALA A 164 7.93 -9.94 24.77
CA ALA A 164 7.99 -10.04 23.32
C ALA A 164 8.90 -11.20 22.88
N VAL A 165 8.54 -11.85 21.78
CA VAL A 165 9.38 -12.84 21.11
C VAL A 165 10.04 -12.18 19.91
N MET A 166 11.37 -12.12 19.89
CA MET A 166 12.14 -11.58 18.77
C MET A 166 12.60 -12.70 17.85
N LYS A 167 12.16 -12.65 16.58
CA LYS A 167 12.64 -13.52 15.51
C LYS A 167 13.26 -12.65 14.42
N THR A 168 14.43 -13.04 13.94
CA THR A 168 15.23 -12.26 12.98
C THR A 168 15.46 -13.07 11.72
N THR A 169 15.46 -12.39 10.57
CA THR A 169 15.88 -12.96 9.28
C THR A 169 17.24 -12.39 8.90
N ILE A 170 18.21 -13.27 8.64
CA ILE A 170 19.55 -12.93 8.16
C ILE A 170 19.66 -13.36 6.71
N ILE A 171 20.14 -12.45 5.87
CA ILE A 171 20.37 -12.71 4.45
C ILE A 171 21.79 -12.28 4.12
N GLY A 172 22.57 -13.21 3.57
CA GLY A 172 23.94 -12.91 3.16
C GLY A 172 24.74 -14.15 2.80
N ARG A 173 26.00 -13.97 2.41
CA ARG A 173 26.94 -15.06 2.15
C ARG A 173 27.98 -15.13 3.27
N PRO A 174 28.03 -16.20 4.07
CA PRO A 174 29.05 -16.34 5.10
C PRO A 174 30.42 -16.57 4.46
N LYS A 175 31.45 -15.94 5.03
CA LYS A 175 32.85 -16.14 4.61
C LYS A 175 33.61 -17.09 5.51
N GLN A 176 33.20 -17.18 6.78
CA GLN A 176 33.79 -18.09 7.74
C GLN A 176 32.72 -19.09 8.18
N ILE A 177 33.04 -20.38 8.01
CA ILE A 177 32.17 -21.51 8.31
C ILE A 177 33.00 -22.48 9.16
N LYS A 178 32.49 -22.86 10.33
CA LYS A 178 33.14 -23.78 11.26
C LYS A 178 32.15 -24.85 11.70
N LYS A 179 32.47 -26.12 11.46
CA LYS A 179 31.68 -27.25 11.97
C LYS A 179 31.97 -27.46 13.47
N LEU A 180 30.91 -27.62 14.26
CA LEU A 180 30.94 -27.76 15.72
C LEU A 180 29.96 -28.87 16.14
N GLY A 181 30.44 -30.12 16.13
CA GLY A 181 29.60 -31.29 16.46
C GLY A 181 28.37 -31.37 15.55
N GLU A 182 27.17 -31.33 16.15
CA GLU A 182 25.89 -31.43 15.43
C GLU A 182 25.41 -30.11 14.78
N CYS A 183 26.17 -29.02 14.94
CA CYS A 183 25.84 -27.74 14.32
C CYS A 183 27.03 -27.15 13.54
N THR A 184 26.71 -26.20 12.68
CA THR A 184 27.65 -25.40 11.93
C THR A 184 27.51 -23.95 12.39
N LEU A 185 28.63 -23.37 12.80
CA LEU A 185 28.76 -21.94 13.07
C LEU A 185 29.15 -21.23 11.77
N VAL A 186 28.38 -20.22 11.39
CA VAL A 186 28.74 -19.31 10.31
C VAL A 186 28.85 -17.89 10.82
N VAL A 187 29.78 -17.12 10.27
CA VAL A 187 30.03 -15.73 10.68
C VAL A 187 29.80 -14.78 9.50
N LEU A 188 29.03 -13.73 9.76
CA LEU A 188 28.72 -12.66 8.82
C LEU A 188 29.03 -11.28 9.45
N GLY A 189 29.35 -10.30 8.61
CA GLY A 189 29.42 -8.90 9.01
C GLY A 189 28.08 -8.20 8.80
N GLN A 190 27.74 -7.25 9.68
CA GLN A 190 26.52 -6.47 9.53
C GLN A 190 26.69 -5.32 8.53
N LYS A 191 25.92 -5.34 7.46
CA LYS A 191 25.84 -4.21 6.51
C LYS A 191 25.02 -3.07 7.12
N ALA A 192 25.37 -1.83 6.76
CA ALA A 192 24.57 -0.67 7.13
C ALA A 192 23.13 -0.81 6.59
N PRO A 193 22.10 -0.44 7.36
CA PRO A 193 20.74 -0.49 6.88
C PRO A 193 20.48 0.56 5.78
N PRO A 194 19.45 0.36 4.95
CA PRO A 194 19.00 1.38 4.00
C PRO A 194 18.48 2.63 4.72
N ALA A 195 18.19 3.68 3.95
CA ALA A 195 17.73 4.96 4.48
C ALA A 195 16.51 4.80 5.41
N MET A 196 16.62 5.33 6.62
CA MET A 196 15.58 5.24 7.64
C MET A 196 14.53 6.36 7.49
N PRO A 197 13.28 6.14 7.93
CA PRO A 197 12.26 7.19 8.00
C PRO A 197 12.73 8.44 8.75
N LYS A 198 12.31 9.61 8.28
CA LYS A 198 12.57 10.90 8.95
C LYS A 198 11.94 10.88 10.35
N GLY A 199 12.71 11.31 11.36
CA GLY A 199 12.28 11.37 12.76
C GLY A 199 12.88 10.28 13.65
N LEU A 200 13.58 9.30 13.07
CA LEU A 200 14.39 8.35 13.83
C LEU A 200 15.79 8.93 14.10
N PRO A 201 16.42 8.57 15.24
CA PRO A 201 17.81 8.88 15.45
C PRO A 201 18.68 8.20 14.37
N PRO A 202 19.87 8.76 14.08
CA PRO A 202 20.82 8.11 13.19
C PRO A 202 21.18 6.71 13.69
N VAL A 203 21.39 5.78 12.75
CA VAL A 203 21.80 4.42 13.09
C VAL A 203 23.27 4.44 13.53
N PRO A 204 23.64 3.78 14.64
CA PRO A 204 25.04 3.58 15.00
C PRO A 204 25.85 2.90 13.90
N ASP A 205 27.16 3.12 13.85
CA ASP A 205 28.03 2.39 12.93
C ASP A 205 28.07 0.90 13.31
N THR A 206 27.71 0.04 12.36
CA THR A 206 27.68 -1.42 12.53
C THR A 206 28.78 -2.12 11.73
N SER A 207 29.73 -1.37 11.15
CA SER A 207 30.81 -1.90 10.29
C SER A 207 31.67 -2.97 10.98
N LYS A 208 31.80 -2.91 12.31
CA LYS A 208 32.56 -3.87 13.13
C LYS A 208 31.68 -4.94 13.78
N ALA A 209 30.36 -4.88 13.62
CA ALA A 209 29.46 -5.82 14.27
C ALA A 209 29.58 -7.20 13.62
N THR A 210 29.71 -8.21 14.49
CA THR A 210 29.85 -9.61 14.09
C THR A 210 28.56 -10.36 14.38
N ILE A 211 28.03 -11.03 13.36
CA ILE A 211 26.85 -11.88 13.44
C ILE A 211 27.33 -13.32 13.40
N ALA A 212 27.16 -14.03 14.52
CA ALA A 212 27.43 -15.45 14.65
C ALA A 212 26.12 -16.22 14.55
N VAL A 213 26.03 -17.20 13.65
CA VAL A 213 24.80 -17.99 13.44
C VAL A 213 25.09 -19.47 13.63
N PHE A 214 24.37 -20.10 14.55
CA PHE A 214 24.41 -21.54 14.78
C PHE A 214 23.29 -22.21 13.97
N ILE A 215 23.66 -23.15 13.10
CA ILE A 215 22.76 -23.83 12.17
C ILE A 215 22.90 -25.34 12.39
N ALA A 216 21.80 -26.07 12.59
CA ALA A 216 21.86 -27.53 12.68
C ALA A 216 22.40 -28.14 11.37
N ASN A 217 23.26 -29.15 11.44
CA ASN A 217 23.94 -29.71 10.25
C ASN A 217 22.95 -30.13 9.16
N LYS A 218 21.83 -30.77 9.54
CA LYS A 218 20.76 -31.20 8.62
C LYS A 218 20.17 -30.04 7.80
N GLN A 219 20.11 -28.83 8.37
CA GLN A 219 19.64 -27.64 7.66
C GLN A 219 20.76 -27.05 6.79
N TRP A 220 21.99 -27.06 7.32
CA TRP A 220 23.15 -26.47 6.66
C TRP A 220 23.54 -27.21 5.37
N GLU A 221 23.53 -28.53 5.35
CA GLU A 221 24.00 -29.34 4.20
C GLU A 221 23.35 -28.95 2.87
N LYS A 222 22.03 -28.72 2.86
CA LYS A 222 21.29 -28.30 1.66
C LYS A 222 21.68 -26.88 1.24
N ALA A 223 21.83 -25.98 2.20
CA ALA A 223 22.24 -24.61 1.92
C ALA A 223 23.68 -24.56 1.39
N GLU A 224 24.59 -25.34 1.98
CA GLU A 224 25.98 -25.45 1.55
C GLU A 224 26.09 -25.93 0.10
N ALA A 225 25.34 -26.96 -0.27
CA ALA A 225 25.30 -27.45 -1.64
C ALA A 225 24.84 -26.36 -2.64
N ALA A 226 23.79 -25.60 -2.30
CA ALA A 226 23.31 -24.50 -3.13
C ALA A 226 24.32 -23.34 -3.24
N LEU A 227 24.98 -22.96 -2.15
CA LEU A 227 26.03 -21.93 -2.17
C LEU A 227 27.25 -22.33 -3.02
N LYS A 228 27.57 -23.63 -3.10
CA LYS A 228 28.64 -24.15 -3.97
C LYS A 228 28.23 -24.15 -5.44
N ALA A 229 26.95 -24.34 -5.73
CA ALA A 229 26.42 -24.34 -7.09
C ALA A 229 26.29 -22.93 -7.69
N ASP A 230 26.02 -21.90 -6.86
CA ASP A 230 25.90 -20.51 -7.29
C ASP A 230 26.70 -19.58 -6.36
N GLU A 231 27.74 -18.95 -6.92
CA GLU A 231 28.61 -18.00 -6.20
C GLU A 231 27.87 -16.73 -5.77
N LYS A 232 26.77 -16.38 -6.43
CA LYS A 232 25.92 -15.23 -6.11
C LYS A 232 24.78 -15.59 -5.15
N ASP A 233 24.61 -16.86 -4.81
CA ASP A 233 23.58 -17.27 -3.87
C ASP A 233 23.95 -16.85 -2.43
N GLU A 234 22.91 -16.60 -1.65
CA GLU A 234 23.00 -16.13 -0.28
C GLU A 234 22.09 -16.99 0.59
N ILE A 235 22.53 -17.29 1.81
CA ILE A 235 21.67 -17.97 2.78
C ILE A 235 20.59 -17.00 3.25
N ILE A 236 19.44 -17.58 3.59
CA ILE A 236 18.36 -16.96 4.32
C ILE A 236 18.19 -17.80 5.58
N VAL A 237 18.48 -17.19 6.73
CA VAL A 237 18.34 -17.83 8.04
C VAL A 237 17.27 -17.09 8.81
N GLU A 238 16.30 -17.83 9.33
CA GLU A 238 15.38 -17.32 10.34
C GLU A 238 15.74 -17.93 11.68
N GLY A 239 15.84 -17.10 12.72
CA GLY A 239 16.27 -17.58 14.03
C GLY A 239 16.01 -16.60 15.15
N TYR A 240 16.38 -17.04 16.36
CA TYR A 240 16.23 -16.29 17.59
C TYR A 240 17.58 -15.69 17.98
N PRO A 241 17.71 -14.35 18.04
CA PRO A 241 18.94 -13.71 18.44
C PRO A 241 19.15 -13.75 19.97
N VAL A 242 20.41 -13.88 20.35
CA VAL A 242 20.94 -13.69 21.71
C VAL A 242 22.02 -12.63 21.60
N ASN A 243 21.79 -11.49 22.26
CA ASN A 243 22.70 -10.36 22.20
C ASN A 243 23.60 -10.37 23.42
N ASP A 244 24.90 -10.18 23.21
CA ASP A 244 25.84 -9.79 24.25
C ASP A 244 26.20 -8.30 24.06
N PRO A 245 25.58 -7.40 24.85
CA PRO A 245 25.83 -5.96 24.72
C PRO A 245 27.27 -5.57 25.01
N LYS A 246 28.00 -6.33 25.85
CA LYS A 246 29.38 -6.01 26.26
C LYS A 246 30.35 -6.25 25.11
N ASN A 247 30.17 -7.34 24.38
CA ASN A 247 31.08 -7.75 23.31
C ASN A 247 30.59 -7.37 21.89
N GLN A 248 29.45 -6.68 21.78
CA GLN A 248 28.79 -6.36 20.50
C GLN A 248 28.58 -7.61 19.62
N LEU A 249 28.40 -8.76 20.26
CA LEU A 249 28.20 -10.04 19.61
C LEU A 249 26.70 -10.32 19.52
N THR A 250 26.23 -10.59 18.32
CA THR A 250 24.87 -11.09 18.10
C THR A 250 24.97 -12.54 17.68
N GLY A 251 24.63 -13.45 18.61
CA GLY A 251 24.48 -14.87 18.33
C GLY A 251 23.07 -15.16 17.84
N ILE A 252 22.90 -16.04 16.86
CA ILE A 252 21.58 -16.37 16.30
C ILE A 252 21.45 -17.89 16.25
N TRP A 253 20.40 -18.41 16.90
CA TRP A 253 20.04 -19.82 16.82
C TRP A 253 19.04 -20.00 15.70
N ALA A 254 19.49 -20.65 14.62
CA ALA A 254 18.66 -20.85 13.45
C ALA A 254 17.50 -21.79 13.77
N GLN A 255 16.29 -21.32 13.50
CA GLN A 255 15.11 -22.17 13.41
C GLN A 255 15.02 -22.80 12.02
N SER A 256 15.40 -22.07 10.97
CA SER A 256 15.48 -22.57 9.61
C SER A 256 16.62 -21.93 8.83
N CYS A 257 17.21 -22.68 7.90
CA CYS A 257 18.19 -22.20 6.95
C CYS A 257 17.83 -22.68 5.54
N THR A 258 17.81 -21.77 4.58
CA THR A 258 17.65 -22.01 3.14
C THR A 258 18.55 -21.05 2.36
N THR A 259 18.52 -21.07 1.03
CA THR A 259 19.13 -20.02 0.20
C THR A 259 18.11 -19.26 -0.63
N LYS A 260 18.50 -18.11 -1.19
CA LYS A 260 17.67 -17.37 -2.15
C LYS A 260 17.35 -18.24 -3.36
N GLY A 261 18.32 -18.99 -3.88
CA GLY A 261 18.13 -19.94 -4.98
C GLY A 261 17.03 -20.96 -4.68
N ILE A 262 17.13 -21.66 -3.55
CA ILE A 262 16.14 -22.67 -3.12
C ILE A 262 14.76 -22.03 -2.91
N GLN A 263 14.68 -20.86 -2.26
CA GLN A 263 13.40 -20.20 -2.00
C GLN A 263 12.72 -19.72 -3.29
N ARG A 264 13.49 -19.22 -4.27
CA ARG A 264 12.96 -18.86 -5.60
C ARG A 264 12.42 -20.08 -6.34
N ALA A 265 13.17 -21.19 -6.35
CA ALA A 265 12.74 -22.42 -7.00
C ALA A 265 11.43 -22.96 -6.40
N LYS A 266 11.31 -22.93 -5.06
CA LYS A 266 10.07 -23.30 -4.36
C LYS A 266 8.88 -22.42 -4.76
N ARG A 267 9.05 -21.09 -4.78
CA ARG A 267 7.99 -20.15 -5.20
C ARG A 267 7.57 -20.35 -6.65
N ALA A 268 8.52 -20.66 -7.55
CA ALA A 268 8.22 -20.93 -8.96
C ALA A 268 7.40 -22.22 -9.13
N ALA A 269 7.74 -23.27 -8.37
CA ALA A 269 6.99 -24.52 -8.36
C ALA A 269 5.56 -24.36 -7.80
N GLU A 270 5.38 -23.53 -6.76
CA GLU A 270 4.06 -23.26 -6.17
C GLU A 270 3.21 -22.29 -7.01
N GLY A 271 3.84 -21.34 -7.69
CA GLY A 271 3.18 -20.34 -8.54
C GLY A 271 2.79 -20.85 -9.94
N GLY A 272 3.41 -21.92 -10.42
CA GLY A 272 3.05 -22.58 -11.69
C GLY A 272 1.89 -23.58 -11.59
N SER A 273 1.27 -23.71 -10.41
CA SER A 273 0.17 -24.66 -10.16
C SER A 273 -1.21 -23.99 -10.06
N LYS A 274 -1.38 -22.79 -10.62
CA LYS A 274 -2.66 -22.07 -10.68
C LYS A 274 -3.04 -21.73 -12.11
#